data_AF-A0A2V6YFD2-F1
#
_entry.id   AF-A0A2V6YFD2-F1
#
_cell.length_a   1.000
_cell.length_b   1.000
_cell.length_c   1.000
_cell.angle_alpha   90.00
_cell.angle_beta   90.00
_cell.angle_gamma   90.00
#
_symmetry.space_group_name_H-M   'P 1'
#
loop_
_entity.id
_entity.type
_entity.pdbx_description
1 polymer ?
#
loop_
_entity_poly.entity_id
_entity_poly.type
_entity_poly.pdbx_seq_one_letter_code
_entity_poly.pdbx_strand_id
1 'polypeptide(L)'
;MHLHVTGLLGTAVAGSLVSMTRRVAKLTTGQDRDRLSPCVCSTLRMVTRAVTQLYDDVLRPSGLRVTQFSILATIARLGEANLKALQDTLAIDQTTLTRSLALLERAGVIERGSHPDGRIKAMRLTSKGRRALAAARPLWARAQGGVLRELGTKAWADAQRRLTHLLHVAVTKRRLGQERRRVHPRSA
;
A
#
# COMPACT_ATOMS: atom_id res chain seq x y z
N MET A 1 -41.98 -12.34 16.47
CA MET A 1 -41.07 -12.64 15.34
C MET A 1 -41.09 -11.45 14.40
N HIS A 2 -39.93 -11.07 13.85
CA HIS A 2 -39.64 -9.91 12.99
C HIS A 2 -39.34 -8.56 13.67
N LEU A 3 -38.05 -8.31 13.85
CA LEU A 3 -37.46 -6.97 13.85
C LEU A 3 -36.50 -6.89 12.66
N HIS A 4 -36.95 -6.19 11.61
CA HIS A 4 -36.09 -5.63 10.57
C HIS A 4 -35.60 -4.26 11.04
N VAL A 5 -34.29 -4.07 11.17
CA VAL A 5 -33.68 -2.74 11.10
C VAL A 5 -32.40 -2.86 10.31
N THR A 6 -32.51 -2.58 9.00
CA THR A 6 -31.38 -2.46 8.08
C THR A 6 -31.32 -1.02 7.59
N GLY A 7 -30.15 -0.39 7.73
CA GLY A 7 -29.67 0.61 6.78
C GLY A 7 -29.91 2.08 7.15
N LEU A 8 -28.82 2.82 7.43
CA LEU A 8 -28.71 4.27 7.14
C LEU A 8 -27.28 4.85 7.31
N LEU A 9 -26.21 4.10 7.02
CA LEU A 9 -24.83 4.62 7.11
C LEU A 9 -24.02 4.52 5.80
N GLY A 10 -24.66 4.22 4.66
CA GLY A 10 -23.96 3.93 3.39
C GLY A 10 -23.83 5.09 2.38
N THR A 11 -24.54 6.21 2.55
CA THR A 11 -24.73 7.19 1.47
C THR A 11 -23.70 8.32 1.41
N ALA A 12 -23.12 8.72 2.55
CA ALA A 12 -22.24 9.89 2.60
C ALA A 12 -20.84 9.67 1.99
N VAL A 13 -20.28 8.45 2.06
CA VAL A 13 -18.94 8.14 1.51
C VAL A 13 -18.97 8.05 -0.02
N ALA A 14 -20.09 7.61 -0.61
CA ALA A 14 -20.27 7.50 -2.05
C ALA A 14 -20.23 8.86 -2.77
N GLY A 15 -20.77 9.93 -2.14
CA GLY A 15 -20.84 11.27 -2.73
C GLY A 15 -19.48 11.95 -2.95
N SER A 16 -18.49 11.68 -2.09
CA SER A 16 -17.15 12.28 -2.17
C SER A 16 -16.28 11.61 -3.25
N LEU A 17 -16.39 10.28 -3.39
CA LEU A 17 -15.68 9.51 -4.41
C LEU A 17 -16.16 9.83 -5.84
N VAL A 18 -17.47 10.07 -6.01
CA VAL A 18 -18.08 10.48 -7.30
C VAL A 18 -17.65 11.89 -7.74
N SER A 19 -17.32 12.78 -6.80
CA SER A 19 -16.79 14.13 -7.09
C SER A 19 -15.31 14.10 -7.53
N MET A 20 -14.53 13.15 -7.02
CA MET A 20 -13.13 12.95 -7.43
C MET A 20 -13.02 12.30 -8.81
N THR A 21 -13.86 11.32 -9.15
CA THR A 21 -13.84 10.64 -10.46
C THR A 21 -14.15 11.58 -11.63
N ARG A 22 -15.05 12.57 -11.46
CA ARG A 22 -15.30 13.60 -12.49
C ARG A 22 -14.11 14.52 -12.78
N ARG A 23 -13.23 14.76 -11.81
CA ARG A 23 -12.02 15.58 -11.98
C ARG A 23 -10.90 14.83 -12.69
N VAL A 24 -10.82 13.50 -12.50
CA VAL A 24 -9.78 12.64 -13.09
C VAL A 24 -10.01 12.41 -14.60
N ALA A 25 -11.26 12.27 -15.04
CA ALA A 25 -11.59 12.08 -16.47
C ALA A 25 -11.19 13.27 -17.36
N LYS A 26 -11.10 14.48 -16.79
CA LYS A 26 -10.69 15.70 -17.52
C LYS A 26 -9.19 15.83 -17.74
N LEU A 27 -8.36 14.96 -17.18
CA LEU A 27 -6.91 15.04 -17.29
C LEU A 27 -6.35 14.29 -18.52
N THR A 28 -7.06 13.32 -19.08
CA THR A 28 -6.46 12.37 -20.03
C THR A 28 -6.57 12.73 -21.52
N THR A 29 -7.20 13.85 -21.88
CA THR A 29 -7.31 14.29 -23.28
C THR A 29 -7.18 15.81 -23.39
N GLY A 30 -6.01 16.30 -23.80
CA GLY A 30 -5.79 17.72 -24.03
C GLY A 30 -4.32 18.04 -24.29
N GLN A 31 -3.93 18.07 -25.56
CA GLN A 31 -2.68 18.66 -26.04
C GLN A 31 -2.85 20.18 -26.01
N ASP A 32 -2.33 20.83 -24.97
CA ASP A 32 -2.24 22.29 -24.89
C ASP A 32 -0.84 22.63 -24.37
N ARG A 33 -0.04 23.34 -25.16
CA ARG A 33 1.42 23.51 -24.91
C ARG A 33 1.73 24.34 -23.65
N ASP A 34 0.74 25.04 -23.10
CA ASP A 34 0.83 25.81 -21.85
C ASP A 34 0.23 25.08 -20.63
N ARG A 35 -0.37 23.90 -20.81
CA ARG A 35 -0.83 23.06 -19.70
C ARG A 35 0.16 21.93 -19.48
N LEU A 36 0.74 21.88 -18.28
CA LEU A 36 1.51 20.72 -17.85
C LEU A 36 0.65 19.46 -18.04
N SER A 37 1.10 18.58 -18.93
CA SER A 37 0.52 17.24 -19.10
C SER A 37 0.38 16.56 -17.73
N PRO A 38 -0.65 15.73 -17.49
CA PRO A 38 -0.81 15.05 -16.22
C PRO A 38 0.46 14.31 -15.83
N CYS A 39 1.12 14.78 -14.78
CA CYS A 39 2.34 14.19 -14.29
C CYS A 39 2.05 12.76 -13.83
N VAL A 40 2.71 11.77 -14.45
CA VAL A 40 2.63 10.35 -14.07
C VAL A 40 2.79 10.17 -12.56
N CYS A 41 3.71 10.89 -11.95
CA CYS A 41 3.96 10.84 -10.51
C CYS A 41 2.78 11.36 -9.68
N SER A 42 2.15 12.47 -10.10
CA SER A 42 0.98 13.03 -9.41
C SER A 42 -0.22 12.11 -9.51
N THR A 43 -0.47 11.52 -10.69
CA THR A 43 -1.54 10.54 -10.88
C THR A 43 -1.34 9.31 -9.99
N LEU A 44 -0.12 8.74 -9.97
CA LEU A 44 0.18 7.60 -9.10
C LEU A 44 0.00 7.93 -7.61
N ARG A 45 0.46 9.09 -7.14
CA ARG A 45 0.26 9.51 -5.74
C ARG A 45 -1.21 9.63 -5.38
N MET A 46 -2.01 10.22 -6.27
CA MET A 46 -3.45 10.35 -6.08
C MET A 46 -4.13 8.99 -5.97
N VAL A 47 -3.85 8.09 -6.92
CA VAL A 47 -4.40 6.72 -6.94
C VAL A 47 -3.98 5.95 -5.71
N THR A 48 -2.68 5.94 -5.37
CA THR A 48 -2.16 5.26 -4.17
C THR A 48 -2.85 5.76 -2.91
N ARG A 49 -3.03 7.08 -2.76
CA ARG A 49 -3.70 7.65 -1.59
C ARG A 49 -5.16 7.21 -1.50
N ALA A 50 -5.92 7.32 -2.59
CA ALA A 50 -7.33 6.96 -2.61
C ALA A 50 -7.55 5.46 -2.34
N VAL A 51 -6.75 4.61 -2.98
CA VAL A 51 -6.81 3.15 -2.77
C VAL A 51 -6.41 2.79 -1.34
N THR A 52 -5.35 3.41 -0.79
CA THR A 52 -4.95 3.20 0.61
C THR A 52 -6.08 3.56 1.57
N GLN A 53 -6.73 4.71 1.37
CA GLN A 53 -7.85 5.16 2.20
C GLN A 53 -9.04 4.19 2.13
N LEU A 54 -9.38 3.71 0.93
CA LEU A 54 -10.43 2.70 0.77
C LEU A 54 -10.14 1.45 1.59
N TYR A 55 -8.92 0.92 1.51
CA TYR A 55 -8.55 -0.28 2.27
C TYR A 55 -8.53 0.00 3.78
N ASP A 56 -7.98 1.13 4.21
CA ASP A 56 -7.96 1.54 5.62
C ASP A 56 -9.38 1.68 6.19
N ASP A 57 -10.33 2.23 5.42
CA ASP A 57 -11.72 2.35 5.84
C ASP A 57 -12.39 0.99 6.01
N VAL A 58 -12.13 0.07 5.08
CA VAL A 58 -12.68 -1.29 5.15
C VAL A 58 -12.05 -2.11 6.27
N LEU A 59 -10.75 -1.91 6.56
CA LEU A 59 -9.98 -2.57 7.62
C LEU A 59 -10.18 -1.95 9.00
N ARG A 60 -10.78 -0.76 9.09
CA ARG A 60 -10.99 -0.03 10.35
C ARG A 60 -11.53 -0.89 11.50
N PRO A 61 -12.50 -1.82 11.30
CA PRO A 61 -12.98 -2.68 12.38
C PRO A 61 -11.94 -3.63 12.98
N SER A 62 -10.87 -3.99 12.27
CA SER A 62 -9.79 -4.82 12.83
C SER A 62 -8.75 -4.01 13.61
N GLY A 63 -8.87 -2.68 13.63
CA GLY A 63 -7.87 -1.79 14.24
C GLY A 63 -6.52 -1.76 13.51
N LEU A 64 -6.46 -2.26 12.27
CA LEU A 64 -5.25 -2.27 11.45
C LEU A 64 -5.42 -1.34 10.25
N ARG A 65 -4.33 -0.67 9.87
CA ARG A 65 -4.19 -0.05 8.55
C ARG A 65 -3.73 -1.08 7.52
N VAL A 66 -3.94 -0.82 6.23
CA VAL A 66 -3.52 -1.68 5.13
C VAL A 66 -2.00 -1.91 5.12
N THR A 67 -1.20 -0.90 5.45
CA THR A 67 0.26 -1.05 5.58
C THR A 67 0.63 -2.04 6.69
N GLN A 68 -0.04 -1.94 7.84
CA GLN A 68 0.17 -2.84 8.98
C GLN A 68 -0.28 -4.26 8.65
N PHE A 69 -1.43 -4.42 7.99
CA PHE A 69 -1.90 -5.70 7.48
C PHE A 69 -0.88 -6.34 6.54
N SER A 70 -0.34 -5.59 5.56
CA SER A 70 0.65 -6.09 4.61
C SER A 70 1.95 -6.55 5.29
N ILE A 71 2.39 -5.83 6.34
CA ILE A 71 3.54 -6.25 7.17
C ILE A 71 3.24 -7.56 7.87
N LEU A 72 2.11 -7.66 8.60
CA LEU A 72 1.75 -8.88 9.32
C LEU A 72 1.56 -10.08 8.38
N ALA A 73 0.91 -9.87 7.23
CA ALA A 73 0.72 -10.90 6.22
C ALA A 73 2.05 -11.39 5.64
N THR A 74 3.02 -10.49 5.46
CA THR A 74 4.36 -10.84 4.98
C THR A 74 5.15 -11.62 6.01
N ILE A 75 5.15 -11.18 7.28
CA ILE A 75 5.79 -11.93 8.37
C ILE A 75 5.15 -13.32 8.50
N ALA A 76 3.83 -13.43 8.44
CA ALA A 76 3.14 -14.72 8.48
C ALA A 76 3.55 -15.66 7.34
N ARG A 77 3.69 -15.14 6.13
CA ARG A 77 4.09 -15.93 4.95
C ARG A 77 5.53 -16.42 5.04
N LEU A 78 6.43 -15.59 5.58
CA LEU A 78 7.86 -15.91 5.72
C LEU A 78 8.17 -16.67 7.02
N GLY A 79 7.22 -16.77 7.95
CA GLY A 79 7.42 -17.27 9.32
C GLY A 79 8.09 -16.23 10.23
N GLU A 80 9.20 -15.66 9.76
CA GLU A 80 9.86 -14.51 10.34
C GLU A 80 10.41 -13.58 9.26
N ALA A 81 10.57 -12.29 9.55
CA ALA A 81 11.14 -11.35 8.59
C ALA A 81 11.92 -10.25 9.29
N ASN A 82 13.06 -9.86 8.72
CA ASN A 82 13.79 -8.69 9.16
C ASN A 82 13.39 -7.42 8.40
N LEU A 83 13.94 -6.27 8.81
CA LEU A 83 13.64 -4.97 8.19
C LEU A 83 13.94 -4.98 6.69
N LYS A 84 15.11 -5.51 6.29
CA LYS A 84 15.54 -5.58 4.89
C LYS A 84 14.57 -6.43 4.05
N ALA A 85 14.22 -7.63 4.53
CA ALA A 85 13.28 -8.53 3.87
C ALA A 85 11.90 -7.88 3.70
N LEU A 86 11.43 -7.15 4.70
CA LEU A 86 10.17 -6.40 4.62
C LEU A 86 10.25 -5.23 3.62
N GLN A 87 11.35 -4.48 3.58
CA GLN A 87 11.56 -3.42 2.58
C GLN A 87 11.58 -3.98 1.16
N ASP A 88 12.34 -5.06 0.95
CA ASP A 88 12.51 -5.67 -0.36
C ASP A 88 11.18 -6.29 -0.85
N THR A 89 10.39 -6.85 0.07
CA THR A 89 9.10 -7.47 -0.27
C THR A 89 7.97 -6.46 -0.48
N LEU A 90 7.89 -5.43 0.36
CA LEU A 90 6.75 -4.50 0.39
C LEU A 90 7.01 -3.19 -0.34
N ALA A 91 8.26 -2.92 -0.72
CA ALA A 91 8.69 -1.64 -1.31
C ALA A 91 8.28 -0.41 -0.46
N ILE A 92 8.16 -0.58 0.85
CA ILE A 92 7.89 0.50 1.81
C ILE A 92 9.21 1.18 2.17
N ASP A 93 9.24 2.52 2.17
CA ASP A 93 10.41 3.27 2.60
C ASP A 93 10.76 2.99 4.07
N GLN A 94 12.04 3.11 4.41
CA GLN A 94 12.55 2.74 5.74
C GLN A 94 11.83 3.46 6.88
N THR A 95 11.55 4.76 6.71
CA THR A 95 10.94 5.60 7.75
C THR A 95 9.51 5.17 8.04
N THR A 96 8.71 4.93 6.99
CA THR A 96 7.34 4.44 7.12
C THR A 96 7.31 3.04 7.74
N LEU A 97 8.24 2.17 7.33
CA LEU A 97 8.28 0.80 7.82
C LEU A 97 8.68 0.73 9.29
N THR A 98 9.74 1.45 9.71
CA THR A 98 10.18 1.45 11.12
C THR A 98 9.12 2.00 12.06
N ARG A 99 8.43 3.10 11.67
CA ARG A 99 7.29 3.63 12.42
C ARG A 99 6.15 2.61 12.55
N SER A 100 5.83 1.91 11.46
CA SER A 100 4.76 0.90 11.46
C SER A 100 5.12 -0.29 12.34
N LEU A 101 6.36 -0.78 12.26
CA LEU A 101 6.88 -1.86 13.10
C LEU A 101 6.84 -1.49 14.59
N ALA A 102 7.27 -0.27 14.95
CA ALA A 102 7.21 0.20 16.33
C ALA A 102 5.77 0.24 16.88
N LEU A 103 4.78 0.61 16.04
CA LEU A 103 3.37 0.56 16.44
C LEU A 103 2.87 -0.87 16.65
N LEU A 104 3.24 -1.79 15.76
CA LEU A 104 2.88 -3.21 15.84
C LEU A 104 3.52 -3.89 17.06
N GLU A 105 4.76 -3.56 17.36
CA GLU A 105 5.49 -4.07 18.52
C GLU A 105 4.87 -3.56 19.83
N ARG A 106 4.58 -2.25 19.92
CA ARG A 106 3.86 -1.67 21.08
C ARG A 106 2.47 -2.27 21.27
N ALA A 107 1.79 -2.61 20.17
CA ALA A 107 0.50 -3.30 20.24
C ALA A 107 0.61 -4.79 20.61
N GLY A 108 1.83 -5.33 20.77
CA GLY A 108 2.08 -6.73 21.10
C GLY A 108 1.69 -7.72 20.00
N VAL A 109 1.58 -7.26 18.74
CA VAL A 109 1.22 -8.14 17.61
C VAL A 109 2.44 -8.72 16.89
N ILE A 110 3.60 -8.11 17.07
CA ILE A 110 4.88 -8.67 16.65
C ILE A 110 5.85 -8.66 17.83
N GLU A 111 6.83 -9.54 17.77
CA GLU A 111 7.97 -9.58 18.68
C GLU A 111 9.27 -9.67 17.88
N ARG A 112 10.34 -9.12 18.44
CA ARG A 112 11.68 -9.21 17.86
C ARG A 112 12.41 -10.40 18.47
N GLY A 113 12.91 -11.31 17.64
CA GLY A 113 13.84 -12.34 18.05
C GLY A 113 15.15 -11.73 18.58
N SER A 114 15.77 -12.42 19.54
CA SER A 114 17.14 -12.13 19.95
C SER A 114 18.10 -12.78 18.94
N HIS A 115 19.05 -12.01 18.41
CA HIS A 115 20.16 -12.56 17.62
C HIS A 115 21.42 -12.50 18.48
N PRO A 116 22.15 -13.62 18.69
CA PRO A 116 23.35 -13.66 19.51
C PRO A 116 24.38 -12.58 19.14
N ASP A 117 24.61 -12.37 17.84
CA ASP A 117 25.56 -11.39 17.32
C ASP A 117 25.05 -9.93 17.25
N GLY A 118 23.88 -9.62 17.83
CA GLY A 118 23.31 -8.26 17.84
C GLY A 118 22.88 -7.70 16.48
N ARG A 119 23.05 -8.46 15.39
CA ARG A 119 22.72 -8.06 14.03
C ARG A 119 21.33 -8.57 13.61
N ILE A 120 20.63 -7.72 12.87
CA ILE A 120 19.34 -7.93 12.21
C ILE A 120 18.34 -8.78 13.03
N LYS A 121 17.61 -8.14 13.93
CA LYS A 121 16.52 -8.77 14.68
C LYS A 121 15.42 -9.23 13.71
N ALA A 122 15.18 -10.52 13.60
CA ALA A 122 14.02 -11.06 12.90
C ALA A 122 12.75 -10.73 13.70
N MET A 123 11.66 -10.40 13.02
CA MET A 123 10.36 -10.18 13.62
C MET A 123 9.45 -11.36 13.36
N ARG A 124 8.70 -11.78 14.38
CA ARG A 124 7.73 -12.87 14.33
C ARG A 124 6.36 -12.38 14.78
N LEU A 125 5.31 -13.03 14.30
CA LEU A 125 3.97 -12.77 14.81
C LEU A 125 3.81 -13.41 16.20
N THR A 126 3.28 -12.64 17.14
CA THR A 126 2.81 -13.20 18.41
C THR A 126 1.48 -13.94 18.17
N SER A 127 0.99 -14.67 19.19
CA SER A 127 -0.37 -15.23 19.15
C SER A 127 -1.45 -14.16 18.96
N LYS A 128 -1.25 -12.96 19.54
CA LYS A 128 -2.13 -11.80 19.31
C LYS A 128 -2.05 -11.32 17.87
N GLY A 129 -0.85 -11.26 17.28
CA GLY A 129 -0.66 -10.89 15.88
C GLY A 129 -1.31 -11.84 14.89
N ARG A 130 -1.20 -13.16 15.13
CA ARG A 130 -1.89 -14.18 14.32
C ARG A 130 -3.40 -13.98 14.34
N ARG A 131 -4.00 -13.74 15.51
CA ARG A 131 -5.44 -13.45 15.64
C ARG A 131 -5.84 -12.15 14.95
N ALA A 132 -5.06 -11.08 15.13
CA ALA A 132 -5.31 -9.80 14.47
C ALA A 132 -5.28 -9.92 12.93
N LEU A 133 -4.30 -10.65 12.39
CA LEU A 133 -4.22 -10.93 10.96
C LEU A 133 -5.41 -11.76 10.47
N ALA A 134 -5.80 -12.80 11.22
CA ALA A 134 -6.96 -13.63 10.89
C ALA A 134 -8.27 -12.80 10.84
N ALA A 135 -8.47 -11.90 11.80
CA ALA A 135 -9.63 -11.01 11.83
C ALA A 135 -9.62 -9.98 10.67
N ALA A 136 -8.44 -9.49 10.27
CA ALA A 136 -8.29 -8.49 9.21
C ALA A 136 -8.39 -9.09 7.79
N ARG A 137 -8.02 -10.36 7.60
CA ARG A 137 -8.06 -11.06 6.31
C ARG A 137 -9.39 -10.97 5.57
N PRO A 138 -10.57 -11.26 6.16
CA PRO A 138 -11.84 -11.14 5.46
C PRO A 138 -12.16 -9.68 5.08
N LEU A 139 -11.76 -8.70 5.89
CA LEU A 139 -11.94 -7.28 5.58
C LEU A 139 -11.07 -6.86 4.39
N TRP A 140 -9.80 -7.26 4.38
CA TRP A 140 -8.92 -7.06 3.22
C TRP A 140 -9.49 -7.72 1.96
N ALA A 141 -9.98 -8.96 2.07
CA ALA A 141 -10.59 -9.67 0.94
C ALA A 141 -11.84 -8.95 0.43
N ARG A 142 -12.63 -8.34 1.31
CA ARG A 142 -13.78 -7.50 0.92
C ARG A 142 -13.34 -6.25 0.15
N ALA A 143 -12.29 -5.56 0.60
CA ALA A 143 -11.74 -4.40 -0.11
C ALA A 143 -11.21 -4.80 -1.50
N GLN A 144 -10.36 -5.84 -1.55
CA GLN A 144 -9.80 -6.39 -2.78
C GLN A 144 -10.90 -6.82 -3.75
N GLY A 145 -11.87 -7.60 -3.27
CA GLY A 145 -12.99 -8.07 -4.08
C GLY A 145 -13.86 -6.94 -4.60
N GLY A 146 -14.09 -5.89 -3.80
CA GLY A 146 -14.80 -4.68 -4.23
C GLY A 146 -14.10 -4.01 -5.42
N VAL A 147 -12.80 -3.75 -5.30
CA VAL A 147 -12.02 -3.13 -6.39
C VAL A 147 -12.01 -4.02 -7.64
N LEU A 148 -11.78 -5.34 -7.49
CA LEU A 148 -11.70 -6.25 -8.63
C LEU A 148 -13.04 -6.45 -9.33
N ARG A 149 -14.17 -6.38 -8.62
CA ARG A 149 -15.51 -6.46 -9.23
C ARG A 149 -15.79 -5.23 -10.09
N GLU A 150 -15.48 -4.03 -9.59
CA GLU A 150 -15.73 -2.78 -10.32
C GLU A 150 -14.74 -2.57 -11.49
N LEU A 151 -13.46 -2.88 -11.28
CA LEU A 151 -12.43 -2.70 -12.31
C LEU A 151 -12.45 -3.82 -13.36
N GLY A 152 -12.80 -5.04 -12.95
CA GLY A 152 -12.67 -6.25 -13.74
C GLY A 152 -11.27 -6.86 -13.66
N THR A 153 -11.20 -8.19 -13.54
CA THR A 153 -9.94 -8.93 -13.36
C THR A 153 -8.98 -8.81 -14.54
N LYS A 154 -9.50 -8.78 -15.78
CA LYS A 154 -8.69 -8.60 -16.99
C LYS A 154 -8.04 -7.21 -17.05
N ALA A 155 -8.82 -6.17 -16.74
CA ALA A 155 -8.31 -4.79 -16.70
C ALA A 155 -7.28 -4.61 -15.58
N TRP A 156 -7.53 -5.22 -14.41
CA TRP A 156 -6.54 -5.24 -13.33
C TRP A 156 -5.24 -5.94 -13.75
N ALA A 157 -5.31 -7.11 -14.39
CA ALA A 157 -4.12 -7.80 -14.88
C ALA A 157 -3.32 -6.95 -15.89
N ASP A 158 -4.00 -6.23 -16.78
CA ASP A 158 -3.34 -5.29 -17.69
C ASP A 158 -2.70 -4.10 -16.96
N ALA A 159 -3.42 -3.50 -16.01
CA ALA A 159 -2.92 -2.42 -15.17
C ALA A 159 -1.67 -2.87 -14.39
N GLN A 160 -1.68 -4.08 -13.80
CA GLN A 160 -0.52 -4.66 -13.12
C GLN A 160 0.68 -4.77 -14.04
N ARG A 161 0.53 -5.31 -15.26
CA ARG A 161 1.63 -5.40 -16.23
C ARG A 161 2.21 -4.02 -16.56
N ARG A 162 1.35 -3.03 -16.82
CA ARG A 162 1.78 -1.65 -17.12
C ARG A 162 2.48 -0.98 -15.94
N LEU A 163 1.99 -1.18 -14.72
CA LEU A 163 2.61 -0.65 -13.50
C LEU A 163 3.96 -1.31 -13.22
N THR A 164 4.10 -2.61 -13.44
CA THR A 164 5.38 -3.32 -13.32
C THR A 164 6.39 -2.81 -14.35
N HIS A 165 5.97 -2.60 -15.60
CA HIS A 165 6.82 -1.99 -16.61
C HIS A 165 7.24 -0.56 -16.22
N LEU A 166 6.31 0.25 -15.73
CA LEU A 166 6.61 1.60 -15.25
C LEU A 166 7.59 1.61 -14.07
N LEU A 167 7.44 0.68 -13.12
CA LEU A 167 8.38 0.51 -12.01
C LEU A 167 9.79 0.21 -12.53
N HIS A 168 9.92 -0.71 -13.50
CA HIS A 168 11.20 -1.03 -14.13
C HIS A 168 11.83 0.21 -14.79
N VAL A 169 11.06 0.96 -15.59
CA VAL A 169 11.54 2.20 -16.21
C VAL A 169 12.03 3.21 -15.16
N ALA A 170 11.27 3.41 -14.09
CA ALA A 170 11.62 4.37 -13.04
C ALA A 170 12.90 3.98 -12.28
N VAL A 171 13.07 2.70 -11.94
CA VAL A 171 14.26 2.19 -11.25
C VAL A 171 15.50 2.29 -12.15
N THR A 172 15.39 1.85 -13.41
CA THR A 172 16.51 1.89 -14.37
C THR A 172 16.96 3.33 -14.62
N LYS A 173 16.03 4.27 -14.87
CA LYS A 173 16.37 5.68 -15.07
C LYS A 173 16.99 6.32 -13.82
N ARG A 174 16.52 5.99 -12.62
CA ARG A 174 17.11 6.47 -11.36
C ARG A 174 18.54 6.00 -11.19
N ARG A 175 18.81 4.71 -11.45
CA ARG A 175 20.14 4.13 -11.35
C ARG A 175 21.13 4.77 -12.33
N LEU A 176 20.75 4.87 -13.60
CA LEU A 176 21.56 5.56 -14.62
C LEU A 176 21.84 7.03 -14.24
N GLY A 177 20.84 7.73 -13.69
CA GLY A 177 21.02 9.09 -13.18
C GLY A 177 22.01 9.19 -12.02
N GLN A 178 22.02 8.21 -11.12
CA GLN A 178 22.97 8.14 -10.00
C GLN A 178 24.39 7.78 -10.47
N GLU A 179 24.52 6.86 -11.42
CA GLU A 179 25.82 6.46 -12.01
C GLU A 179 26.46 7.63 -12.76
N ARG A 180 25.70 8.36 -13.59
CA ARG A 180 26.20 9.56 -14.30
C ARG A 180 26.69 10.65 -13.33
N ARG A 181 26.00 10.84 -12.19
CA ARG A 181 26.42 11.79 -11.12
C ARG A 181 27.67 11.34 -10.38
N ARG A 182 27.92 10.04 -10.27
CA ARG A 182 29.15 9.50 -9.65
C ARG A 182 30.36 9.61 -10.57
N VAL A 183 30.18 9.44 -11.88
CA VAL A 183 31.26 9.53 -12.88
C VAL A 183 31.65 10.99 -13.15
N HIS A 184 30.71 11.93 -13.05
CA HIS A 184 30.98 13.37 -13.17
C HIS A 184 30.61 14.09 -11.87
N PRO A 185 31.43 13.95 -10.80
CA PRO A 185 31.23 14.75 -9.59
C PRO A 185 31.35 16.22 -10.01
N ARG A 186 30.33 17.03 -9.71
CA ARG A 186 30.36 18.47 -9.96
C ARG A 186 31.63 19.04 -9.32
N SER A 187 32.53 19.55 -10.14
CA SER A 187 33.62 20.42 -9.72
C SER A 187 32.98 21.61 -8.99
N ALA A 188 33.23 21.69 -7.68
CA ALA A 188 32.91 22.85 -6.86
C ALA A 188 33.89 23.99 -7.18
#